data_AF-A0A7V6ANN6-F1
#
_entry.id   AF-A0A7V6ANN6-F1
#
_cell.length_a   1.000
_cell.length_b   1.000
_cell.length_c   1.000
_cell.angle_alpha   90.00
_cell.angle_beta   90.00
_cell.angle_gamma   90.00
#
_symmetry.space_group_name_H-M   'P 1'
#
loop_
_entity.id
_entity.type
_entity.pdbx_description
1 polymer ?
#
loop_
_entity_poly.entity_id
_entity_poly.type
_entity_poly.pdbx_seq_one_letter_code
_entity_poly.pdbx_strand_id
1 'polypeptide(L)'
;MKLTIKWIPVVIILFFAGALSAVEWIPEEVRFHHVLELGEGGTVFESGYGRVAISYTPEPDGFFVNVVALDSDFMPAWIVRNLWLPSSSWIADQQTISSRFPLYLLFPDVDPDMGYDFTYAIYGIVRTPHTLGSMPPIVEYNEAFAQILVEDIGDGALFDEEIDPPPDEVPPFPDYEDGDVIEEEEFRGCRVPNIDLDSESHPPTPDYAGDKNACAVASTANSFMWLKDVYDDIDFDLSHRELLELLSSLMGRAPASGVTSAQMIRGKLDLIEMLGLNINVKFQNEFYDTNIQSSSGATVAQCQNTGPYPTWEWLQAELEAGEDVELNYRWIDAEGNDRGHSVVITGTETTPGGARRIKFKHDINQGGESSDDELEHADEGIYIDDYGRMRLPGRRNAVVSSVVSESPGEPFLGIGDAGKLPDRFAISTYPNPFNSAVTITIDGVGARHELPIQVEIYDVSGRIVENISVGEGPRAFPLDGNSENGSAQGRSLTTREFIWQPDENLPSGVYLVRATASGGQTAARRVVYLK
;
A
#
# COMPACT_ATOMS: atom_id res chain seq x y z
N MET A 1 -29.85 -16.80 54.00
CA MET A 1 -29.96 -16.43 52.57
C MET A 1 -30.13 -14.92 52.53
N LYS A 2 -29.05 -14.16 52.29
CA LYS A 2 -29.09 -12.70 52.18
C LYS A 2 -29.31 -12.37 50.72
N LEU A 3 -30.50 -11.86 50.39
CA LEU A 3 -30.80 -11.31 49.07
C LEU A 3 -30.17 -9.90 49.05
N THR A 4 -28.99 -9.78 48.43
CA THR A 4 -28.39 -8.48 48.14
C THR A 4 -29.03 -7.99 46.84
N ILE A 5 -30.04 -7.12 46.95
CA ILE A 5 -30.54 -6.40 45.79
C ILE A 5 -29.48 -5.33 45.49
N LYS A 6 -28.57 -5.63 44.56
CA LYS A 6 -27.74 -4.60 43.92
C LYS A 6 -28.70 -3.74 43.09
N TRP A 7 -28.73 -2.44 43.38
CA TRP A 7 -29.34 -1.48 42.48
C TRP A 7 -28.58 -1.58 41.15
N ILE A 8 -29.26 -2.00 40.10
CA ILE A 8 -28.76 -1.87 38.73
C ILE A 8 -29.14 -0.43 38.34
N PRO A 9 -28.19 0.51 38.20
CA PRO A 9 -28.51 1.78 37.60
C PRO A 9 -28.94 1.52 36.15
N VAL A 10 -30.24 1.70 35.88
CA VAL A 10 -30.76 1.80 34.52
C VAL A 10 -30.48 3.22 34.06
N VAL A 11 -29.61 3.37 33.07
CA VAL A 11 -29.26 4.67 32.50
C VAL A 11 -30.29 5.06 31.45
N ILE A 12 -30.92 6.22 31.64
CA ILE A 12 -31.87 6.83 30.70
C ILE A 12 -31.21 8.10 30.17
N ILE A 13 -30.96 8.15 28.87
CA ILE A 13 -30.46 9.32 28.17
C ILE A 13 -31.62 10.33 28.03
N LEU A 14 -31.49 11.50 28.64
CA LEU A 14 -32.47 12.59 28.49
C LEU A 14 -31.82 13.79 27.82
N PHE A 15 -32.44 14.21 26.73
CA PHE A 15 -31.99 15.25 25.84
C PHE A 15 -32.80 16.53 26.05
N PHE A 16 -32.15 17.67 26.30
CA PHE A 16 -32.78 18.99 26.37
C PHE A 16 -32.38 19.81 25.14
N ALA A 17 -33.28 20.65 24.65
CA ALA A 17 -33.09 21.44 23.45
C ALA A 17 -32.97 22.93 23.81
N GLY A 18 -31.85 23.56 23.46
CA GLY A 18 -31.66 25.00 23.45
C GLY A 18 -30.97 25.46 22.18
N ALA A 19 -31.66 26.21 21.33
CA ALA A 19 -31.09 26.81 20.11
C ALA A 19 -30.47 28.18 20.42
N LEU A 20 -29.27 28.48 19.88
CA LEU A 20 -28.78 29.84 19.65
C LEU A 20 -27.70 29.90 18.56
N SER A 21 -27.52 31.11 18.05
CA SER A 21 -27.14 31.49 16.69
C SER A 21 -25.65 31.83 16.52
N ALA A 22 -24.84 30.96 15.94
CA ALA A 22 -23.55 31.34 15.31
C ALA A 22 -22.87 30.25 14.46
N VAL A 23 -23.56 29.16 14.09
CA VAL A 23 -22.89 28.01 13.46
C VAL A 23 -23.44 27.81 12.06
N GLU A 24 -22.63 28.18 11.06
CA GLU A 24 -22.97 28.04 9.64
C GLU A 24 -22.74 26.61 9.11
N TRP A 25 -22.10 25.72 9.87
CA TRP A 25 -21.87 24.32 9.47
C TRP A 25 -22.04 23.34 10.64
N ILE A 26 -22.88 22.33 10.45
CA ILE A 26 -23.08 21.22 11.39
C ILE A 26 -22.75 19.94 10.60
N PRO A 27 -21.87 19.06 11.11
CA PRO A 27 -21.67 17.75 10.49
C PRO A 27 -23.00 17.00 10.39
N GLU A 28 -23.15 16.19 9.36
CA GLU A 28 -24.40 15.46 9.15
C GLU A 28 -24.60 14.42 10.26
N GLU A 29 -23.50 13.82 10.71
CA GLU A 29 -23.48 12.90 11.84
C GLU A 29 -22.12 12.94 12.55
N VAL A 30 -22.16 12.80 13.87
CA VAL A 30 -20.96 12.60 14.69
C VAL A 30 -21.23 11.42 15.59
N ARG A 31 -20.48 10.34 15.38
CA ARG A 31 -20.55 9.12 16.17
C ARG A 31 -19.35 9.04 17.09
N PHE A 32 -19.61 8.69 18.34
CA PHE A 32 -18.58 8.35 19.31
C PHE A 32 -18.66 6.86 19.55
N HIS A 33 -17.60 6.15 19.21
CA HIS A 33 -17.49 4.71 19.45
C HIS A 33 -16.53 4.48 20.62
N HIS A 34 -16.95 3.62 21.53
CA HIS A 34 -16.14 3.18 22.66
C HIS A 34 -16.60 1.80 23.12
N VAL A 35 -15.65 0.92 23.41
CA VAL A 35 -15.93 -0.43 23.93
C VAL A 35 -16.14 -0.34 25.44
N LEU A 36 -17.30 -0.80 25.89
CA LEU A 36 -17.70 -0.85 27.29
C LEU A 36 -18.22 -2.26 27.59
N GLU A 37 -17.47 -3.08 28.32
CA GLU A 37 -18.03 -4.33 28.84
C GLU A 37 -18.70 -4.08 30.20
N LEU A 38 -20.01 -4.32 30.27
CA LEU A 38 -20.79 -4.26 31.52
C LEU A 38 -20.72 -5.61 32.25
N GLY A 39 -19.61 -5.88 32.94
CA GLY A 39 -19.49 -7.07 33.79
C GLY A 39 -20.39 -7.02 35.04
N GLU A 40 -20.73 -8.18 35.63
CA GLU A 40 -21.50 -8.27 36.91
C GLU A 40 -20.81 -7.59 38.13
N GLY A 41 -19.58 -7.08 37.92
CA GLY A 41 -18.74 -6.34 38.87
C GLY A 41 -18.68 -4.81 38.69
N GLY A 42 -19.17 -4.25 37.58
CA GLY A 42 -18.93 -2.87 37.16
C GLY A 42 -18.39 -2.81 35.72
N THR A 43 -18.45 -1.64 35.12
CA THR A 43 -18.01 -1.34 33.74
C THR A 43 -16.51 -1.42 33.64
N VAL A 44 -15.93 -2.33 32.85
CA VAL A 44 -14.49 -2.38 32.59
C VAL A 44 -14.23 -1.76 31.22
N PHE A 45 -13.26 -0.84 31.16
CA PHE A 45 -12.78 -0.30 29.89
C PHE A 45 -11.81 -1.30 29.29
N GLU A 46 -12.15 -1.87 28.14
CA GLU A 46 -11.26 -2.80 27.43
C GLU A 46 -10.29 -2.06 26.50
N SER A 47 -10.55 -0.78 26.21
CA SER A 47 -9.68 0.03 25.34
C SER A 47 -9.18 1.28 26.05
N GLY A 48 -7.89 1.61 25.86
CA GLY A 48 -7.32 2.89 26.27
C GLY A 48 -7.69 4.06 25.36
N TYR A 49 -8.48 3.83 24.31
CA TYR A 49 -8.80 4.80 23.26
C TYR A 49 -10.30 4.83 22.96
N GLY A 50 -10.82 6.03 22.71
CA GLY A 50 -12.09 6.25 22.03
C GLY A 50 -11.89 6.50 20.53
N ARG A 51 -12.98 6.48 19.78
CA ARG A 51 -13.03 6.83 18.36
C ARG A 51 -14.14 7.85 18.12
N VAL A 52 -13.83 8.92 17.38
CA VAL A 52 -14.83 9.87 16.87
C VAL A 52 -14.92 9.67 15.36
N ALA A 53 -16.10 9.40 14.82
CA ALA A 53 -16.37 9.36 13.40
C ALA A 53 -17.25 10.56 13.01
N ILE A 54 -16.88 11.27 11.95
CA ILE A 54 -17.57 12.46 11.45
C ILE A 54 -18.02 12.18 10.02
N SER A 55 -19.33 12.14 9.82
CA SER A 55 -19.95 12.08 8.49
C SER A 55 -20.23 13.50 7.98
N TYR A 56 -19.80 13.79 6.77
CA TYR A 56 -19.97 15.10 6.15
C TYR A 56 -20.11 14.99 4.63
N THR A 57 -20.85 15.93 4.05
CA THR A 57 -20.79 16.21 2.61
C THR A 57 -19.67 17.22 2.34
N PRO A 58 -18.67 16.89 1.51
CA PRO A 58 -17.57 17.80 1.20
C PRO A 58 -18.03 19.14 0.63
N GLU A 59 -17.39 20.22 1.08
CA GLU A 59 -17.63 21.60 0.61
C GLU A 59 -16.61 22.00 -0.47
N PRO A 60 -16.80 23.12 -1.21
CA PRO A 60 -15.80 23.59 -2.19
C PRO A 60 -14.39 23.74 -1.63
N ASP A 61 -14.27 24.13 -0.37
CA ASP A 61 -13.00 24.26 0.34
C ASP A 61 -12.95 23.20 1.45
N GLY A 62 -11.80 22.53 1.58
CA GLY A 62 -11.53 21.62 2.70
C GLY A 62 -11.32 22.40 3.99
N PHE A 63 -11.44 21.73 5.13
CA PHE A 63 -11.30 22.38 6.43
C PHE A 63 -10.86 21.42 7.53
N PHE A 64 -10.26 21.98 8.57
CA PHE A 64 -9.96 21.25 9.78
C PHE A 64 -11.15 21.21 10.72
N VAL A 65 -11.40 20.05 11.29
CA VAL A 65 -12.32 19.85 12.40
C VAL A 65 -11.52 19.57 13.65
N ASN A 66 -11.92 20.26 14.72
CA ASN A 66 -11.40 20.02 16.04
C ASN A 66 -12.55 19.71 16.98
N VAL A 67 -12.40 18.67 17.79
CA VAL A 67 -13.38 18.25 18.78
C VAL A 67 -12.74 18.36 20.15
N VAL A 68 -13.32 19.23 20.98
CA VAL A 68 -12.95 19.42 22.39
C VAL A 68 -14.02 18.75 23.22
N ALA A 69 -13.64 18.01 24.25
CA ALA A 69 -14.58 17.55 25.28
C ALA A 69 -14.14 18.02 26.66
N LEU A 70 -15.05 17.98 27.63
CA LEU A 70 -14.71 18.22 29.03
C LEU A 70 -14.26 16.93 29.70
N ASP A 71 -13.16 17.00 30.41
CA ASP A 71 -12.67 15.93 31.28
C ASP A 71 -13.49 15.83 32.59
N SER A 72 -13.12 14.89 33.47
CA SER A 72 -13.78 14.68 34.76
C SER A 72 -13.78 15.88 35.71
N ASP A 73 -12.87 16.85 35.52
CA ASP A 73 -12.77 18.09 36.28
C ASP A 73 -13.42 19.29 35.58
N PHE A 74 -14.16 19.04 34.49
CA PHE A 74 -14.72 20.06 33.60
C PHE A 74 -13.66 20.95 32.94
N MET A 75 -12.42 20.45 32.82
CA MET A 75 -11.37 21.09 32.05
C MET A 75 -11.46 20.61 30.59
N PRO A 76 -11.26 21.51 29.63
CA PRO A 76 -11.36 21.12 28.24
C PRO A 76 -10.12 20.33 27.80
N ALA A 77 -10.38 19.26 27.06
CA ALA A 77 -9.41 18.33 26.53
C ALA A 77 -9.64 18.16 25.03
N TRP A 78 -8.55 18.08 24.26
CA TRP A 78 -8.63 17.71 22.86
C TRP A 78 -8.95 16.23 22.75
N ILE A 79 -10.03 15.90 22.06
CA ILE A 79 -10.27 14.51 21.64
C ILE A 79 -9.99 14.34 20.16
N VAL A 80 -10.28 15.34 19.33
CA VAL A 80 -9.79 15.37 17.96
C VAL A 80 -9.16 16.73 17.73
N ARG A 81 -7.93 16.75 17.23
CA ARG A 81 -7.21 18.00 16.95
C ARG A 81 -6.81 18.00 15.48
N ASN A 82 -7.22 19.03 14.77
CA ASN A 82 -6.88 19.28 13.38
C ASN A 82 -7.16 18.10 12.43
N LEU A 83 -8.33 17.47 12.55
CA LEU A 83 -8.75 16.46 11.58
C LEU A 83 -9.10 17.15 10.27
N TRP A 84 -8.30 16.96 9.21
CA TRP A 84 -8.62 17.49 7.90
C TRP A 84 -9.80 16.74 7.27
N LEU A 85 -10.80 17.51 6.83
CA LEU A 85 -11.92 17.07 6.01
C LEU A 85 -11.71 17.60 4.57
N PRO A 86 -11.36 16.71 3.62
CA PRO A 86 -11.16 17.03 2.21
C PRO A 86 -12.29 17.81 1.54
N SER A 87 -11.93 18.56 0.51
CA SER A 87 -12.88 19.34 -0.28
C SER A 87 -13.60 18.50 -1.35
N SER A 88 -14.70 19.03 -1.85
CA SER A 88 -15.49 18.49 -2.96
C SER A 88 -14.76 18.44 -4.30
N SER A 89 -13.56 19.04 -4.43
CA SER A 89 -12.71 18.87 -5.60
C SER A 89 -12.23 17.42 -5.76
N TRP A 90 -12.13 16.67 -4.66
CA TRP A 90 -11.70 15.28 -4.63
C TRP A 90 -12.88 14.32 -4.78
N ILE A 91 -13.92 14.52 -3.98
CA ILE A 91 -15.10 13.69 -3.95
C ILE A 91 -16.29 14.53 -3.48
N ALA A 92 -17.40 14.49 -4.22
CA ALA A 92 -18.61 15.25 -3.89
C ALA A 92 -19.59 14.46 -3.01
N ASP A 93 -19.40 13.15 -2.91
CA ASP A 93 -20.26 12.26 -2.13
C ASP A 93 -19.96 12.37 -0.64
N GLN A 94 -20.95 12.03 0.19
CA GLN A 94 -20.80 11.96 1.64
C GLN A 94 -19.61 11.07 2.03
N GLN A 95 -18.81 11.55 2.99
CA GLN A 95 -17.65 10.85 3.53
C GLN A 95 -17.81 10.68 5.04
N THR A 96 -17.26 9.60 5.59
CA THR A 96 -17.12 9.42 7.03
C THR A 96 -15.64 9.27 7.37
N ILE A 97 -15.08 10.19 8.15
CA ILE A 97 -13.69 10.13 8.60
C ILE A 97 -13.67 9.94 10.11
N SER A 98 -12.88 9.00 10.60
CA SER A 98 -12.73 8.73 12.02
C SER A 98 -11.32 8.99 12.53
N SER A 99 -11.22 9.43 13.78
CA SER A 99 -9.96 9.62 14.48
C SER A 99 -10.03 8.92 15.83
N ARG A 100 -8.98 8.18 16.17
CA ARG A 100 -8.81 7.67 17.54
C ARG A 100 -8.37 8.80 18.46
N PHE A 101 -8.69 8.68 19.73
CA PHE A 101 -8.21 9.57 20.77
C PHE A 101 -7.97 8.79 22.06
N PRO A 102 -6.91 9.10 22.82
CA PRO A 102 -6.69 8.45 24.09
C PRO A 102 -7.72 8.86 25.13
N LEU A 103 -8.25 7.90 25.89
CA LEU A 103 -9.25 8.19 26.93
C LEU A 103 -8.67 8.91 28.14
N TYR A 104 -7.39 8.72 28.45
CA TYR A 104 -6.75 9.44 29.56
C TYR A 104 -6.76 10.97 29.36
N LEU A 105 -6.95 11.47 28.13
CA LEU A 105 -7.14 12.91 27.89
C LEU A 105 -8.42 13.43 28.53
N LEU A 106 -9.45 12.59 28.64
CA LEU A 106 -10.70 12.90 29.34
C LEU A 106 -10.64 12.53 30.82
N PHE A 107 -9.68 11.70 31.20
CA PHE A 107 -9.63 11.06 32.51
C PHE A 107 -8.18 10.90 33.00
N PRO A 108 -7.43 12.01 33.21
CA PRO A 108 -6.00 11.96 33.49
C PRO A 108 -5.66 11.31 34.85
N ASP A 109 -6.59 11.37 35.81
CA ASP A 109 -6.43 10.82 37.16
C ASP A 109 -7.07 9.43 37.33
N VAL A 110 -7.62 8.87 36.26
CA VAL A 110 -8.36 7.60 36.31
C VAL A 110 -7.42 6.46 36.02
N ASP A 111 -7.26 5.59 37.03
CA ASP A 111 -6.64 4.28 36.88
C ASP A 111 -7.51 3.46 35.90
N PRO A 112 -6.98 3.06 34.73
CA PRO A 112 -7.75 2.30 33.75
C PRO A 112 -8.29 0.97 34.31
N ASP A 113 -7.68 0.44 35.38
CA ASP A 113 -8.12 -0.80 36.04
C ASP A 113 -9.35 -0.61 36.96
N MET A 114 -9.71 0.63 37.29
CA MET A 114 -10.89 0.91 38.10
C MET A 114 -12.10 1.11 37.18
N GLY A 115 -13.04 0.17 37.22
CA GLY A 115 -14.24 0.27 36.40
C GLY A 115 -15.14 1.45 36.78
N TYR A 116 -15.52 2.28 35.81
CA TYR A 116 -16.36 3.47 36.03
C TYR A 116 -17.54 3.59 35.06
N ASP A 117 -18.65 4.12 35.57
CA ASP A 117 -19.82 4.50 34.78
C ASP A 117 -19.69 5.96 34.33
N PHE A 118 -19.44 6.19 33.03
CA PHE A 118 -19.48 7.53 32.45
C PHE A 118 -20.90 7.92 32.04
N THR A 119 -21.27 9.19 32.31
CA THR A 119 -22.66 9.67 32.14
C THR A 119 -22.80 10.83 31.14
N TYR A 120 -21.74 11.59 30.83
CA TYR A 120 -21.79 12.68 29.85
C TYR A 120 -20.40 13.07 29.33
N ALA A 121 -20.28 13.33 28.03
CA ALA A 121 -19.20 14.12 27.46
C ALA A 121 -19.84 15.36 26.84
N ILE A 122 -19.51 16.55 27.35
CA ILE A 122 -19.88 17.80 26.68
C ILE A 122 -18.78 18.07 25.66
N TYR A 123 -19.13 18.09 24.38
CA TYR A 123 -18.17 18.34 23.32
C TYR A 123 -18.55 19.57 22.49
N GLY A 124 -17.53 20.18 21.90
CA GLY A 124 -17.65 21.28 20.95
C GLY A 124 -16.88 20.96 19.68
N ILE A 125 -17.49 21.27 18.53
CA ILE A 125 -16.88 21.09 17.21
C ILE A 125 -16.51 22.47 16.67
N VAL A 126 -15.23 22.63 16.35
CA VAL A 126 -14.70 23.87 15.79
C VAL A 126 -14.11 23.58 14.42
N ARG A 127 -14.66 24.27 13.41
CA ARG A 127 -14.18 24.26 12.03
C ARG A 127 -13.24 25.43 11.78
N THR A 128 -12.11 25.17 11.15
CA THR A 128 -11.15 26.21 10.76
C THR A 128 -10.53 25.93 9.39
N PRO A 129 -10.19 26.97 8.60
CA PRO A 129 -9.47 26.79 7.33
C PRO A 129 -7.96 26.55 7.52
N HIS A 130 -7.47 26.62 8.75
CA HIS A 130 -6.09 26.39 9.15
C HIS A 130 -6.07 25.62 10.47
N THR A 131 -4.96 24.98 10.78
CA THR A 131 -4.78 24.22 12.01
C THR A 131 -4.77 25.14 13.24
N LEU A 132 -5.16 24.59 14.39
CA LEU A 132 -5.13 25.25 15.69
C LEU A 132 -3.97 24.70 16.54
N GLY A 133 -3.05 25.61 16.90
CA GLY A 133 -1.96 25.40 17.84
C GLY A 133 -2.38 25.51 19.30
N SER A 134 -3.54 26.12 19.56
CA SER A 134 -4.09 26.28 20.91
C SER A 134 -5.56 25.91 20.96
N MET A 135 -6.03 25.55 22.15
CA MET A 135 -7.43 25.17 22.34
C MET A 135 -8.34 26.37 22.02
N PRO A 136 -9.34 26.20 21.15
CA PRO A 136 -10.24 27.28 20.80
C PRO A 136 -10.98 27.73 22.06
N PRO A 137 -11.24 29.03 22.21
CA PRO A 137 -12.04 29.51 23.32
C PRO A 137 -13.40 28.79 23.27
N ILE A 138 -13.82 28.23 24.41
CA ILE A 138 -15.14 27.61 24.56
C ILE A 138 -16.14 28.76 24.66
N VAL A 139 -16.56 29.30 23.51
CA VAL A 139 -17.38 30.53 23.51
C VAL A 139 -18.84 30.23 23.83
N GLU A 140 -19.37 29.06 23.47
CA GLU A 140 -20.71 28.58 23.84
C GLU A 140 -20.85 27.11 23.39
N TYR A 141 -21.37 26.22 24.23
CA TYR A 141 -21.62 24.82 23.83
C TYR A 141 -22.83 24.76 22.90
N ASN A 142 -22.63 24.25 21.69
CA ASN A 142 -23.75 23.67 20.96
C ASN A 142 -24.08 22.34 21.64
N GLU A 143 -25.31 22.22 22.16
CA GLU A 143 -25.88 20.93 22.49
C GLU A 143 -26.22 20.20 21.17
N ALA A 144 -25.19 19.75 20.46
CA ALA A 144 -25.36 18.89 19.30
C ALA A 144 -25.62 17.46 19.81
N PHE A 145 -26.73 16.88 19.36
CA PHE A 145 -27.05 15.49 19.65
C PHE A 145 -26.03 14.59 18.93
N ALA A 146 -25.08 14.03 19.68
CA ALA A 146 -24.42 12.81 19.24
C ALA A 146 -25.24 11.64 19.75
N GLN A 147 -25.64 10.76 18.85
CA GLN A 147 -26.10 9.45 19.23
C GLN A 147 -24.84 8.68 19.64
N ILE A 148 -24.58 8.58 20.93
CA ILE A 148 -23.55 7.68 21.44
C ILE A 148 -24.12 6.27 21.30
N LEU A 149 -23.80 5.63 20.18
CA LEU A 149 -23.96 4.20 20.01
C LEU A 149 -22.83 3.54 20.76
N VAL A 150 -23.15 3.02 21.95
CA VAL A 150 -22.32 2.01 22.59
C VAL A 150 -22.60 0.72 21.84
N GLU A 151 -21.88 0.52 20.75
CA GLU A 151 -21.81 -0.78 20.09
C GLU A 151 -20.74 -1.60 20.79
N ASP A 152 -21.12 -2.82 21.14
CA ASP A 152 -20.18 -3.87 21.49
C ASP A 152 -19.39 -4.19 20.21
N ILE A 153 -18.20 -3.59 20.08
CA ILE A 153 -17.31 -3.81 18.95
C ILE A 153 -16.61 -5.14 19.23
N GLY A 154 -17.33 -6.24 19.05
CA GLY A 154 -16.92 -7.58 19.51
C GLY A 154 -15.53 -8.01 19.04
N ASP A 155 -14.92 -8.98 19.75
CA ASP A 155 -13.63 -9.69 19.61
C ASP A 155 -12.88 -9.64 18.25
N GLY A 156 -12.62 -8.44 17.74
CA GLY A 156 -11.80 -8.20 16.57
C GLY A 156 -10.32 -8.32 16.94
N ALA A 157 -9.49 -8.80 16.02
CA ALA A 157 -8.04 -9.00 16.23
C ALA A 157 -7.24 -7.72 16.57
N LEU A 158 -7.88 -6.54 16.62
CA LEU A 158 -7.31 -5.26 17.05
C LEU A 158 -7.78 -4.83 18.46
N PHE A 159 -8.79 -5.49 19.03
CA PHE A 159 -9.34 -5.23 20.36
C PHE A 159 -9.27 -6.43 21.32
N ASP A 160 -8.73 -7.59 20.89
CA ASP A 160 -8.35 -8.69 21.80
C ASP A 160 -7.67 -8.08 23.04
N GLU A 161 -8.33 -8.26 24.22
CA GLU A 161 -8.11 -7.91 25.66
C GLU A 161 -6.81 -7.22 26.13
N GLU A 162 -6.03 -6.64 25.25
CA GLU A 162 -4.61 -6.44 25.42
C GLU A 162 -4.32 -4.94 25.43
N ILE A 163 -4.07 -4.49 26.65
CA ILE A 163 -3.82 -3.10 27.05
C ILE A 163 -2.88 -2.43 26.05
N ASP A 164 -3.41 -1.51 25.23
CA ASP A 164 -2.58 -0.61 24.42
C ASP A 164 -1.51 0.02 25.35
N PRO A 165 -0.24 0.17 24.89
CA PRO A 165 0.80 0.70 25.75
C PRO A 165 0.39 2.06 26.32
N PRO A 166 0.76 2.35 27.58
CA PRO A 166 0.38 3.60 28.23
C PRO A 166 0.78 4.77 27.32
N PRO A 167 -0.14 5.69 27.03
CA PRO A 167 0.08 6.74 26.03
C PRO A 167 1.28 7.64 26.27
N ASP A 168 1.76 7.69 27.51
CA ASP A 168 3.00 8.35 27.95
C ASP A 168 4.25 7.87 27.18
N GLU A 169 4.19 6.65 26.62
CA GLU A 169 5.25 6.04 25.81
C GLU A 169 5.08 6.32 24.30
N VAL A 170 3.93 6.83 23.89
CA VAL A 170 3.65 7.22 22.52
C VAL A 170 4.13 8.67 22.36
N PRO A 171 5.10 8.96 21.47
CA PRO A 171 5.46 10.34 21.22
C PRO A 171 4.20 11.11 20.82
N PRO A 172 4.06 12.37 21.26
CA PRO A 172 2.88 13.16 20.95
C PRO A 172 2.66 13.09 19.44
N PHE A 173 1.39 12.89 19.04
CA PHE A 173 0.99 12.91 17.64
C PHE A 173 1.74 14.06 16.94
N PRO A 174 2.34 13.85 15.76
CA PRO A 174 3.03 14.91 15.05
C PRO A 174 2.06 16.07 14.89
N ASP A 175 2.21 17.06 15.76
CA ASP A 175 1.27 18.15 15.91
C ASP A 175 1.52 19.10 14.75
N TYR A 176 0.45 19.45 14.06
CA TYR A 176 0.49 20.57 13.14
C TYR A 176 0.95 21.84 13.88
N GLU A 177 1.73 22.68 13.20
CA GLU A 177 2.04 24.01 13.71
C GLU A 177 0.77 24.89 13.65
N ASP A 178 0.68 25.90 14.51
CA ASP A 178 -0.46 26.83 14.52
C ASP A 178 -0.55 27.58 13.19
N GLY A 179 -1.70 27.51 12.52
CA GLY A 179 -1.91 28.20 11.25
C GLY A 179 -1.40 27.46 10.02
N ASP A 180 -0.95 26.20 10.15
CA ASP A 180 -0.68 25.33 9.02
C ASP A 180 -1.94 25.15 8.15
N VAL A 181 -1.68 24.93 6.86
CA VAL A 181 -2.65 24.49 5.86
C VAL A 181 -2.13 23.21 5.23
N ILE A 182 -3.00 22.43 4.61
CA ILE A 182 -2.56 21.27 3.83
C ILE A 182 -1.80 21.76 2.59
N GLU A 183 -0.57 21.29 2.42
CA GLU A 183 0.30 21.63 1.28
C GLU A 183 0.16 20.59 0.17
N GLU A 184 0.18 19.32 0.56
CA GLU A 184 0.04 18.17 -0.34
C GLU A 184 -1.06 17.26 0.21
N GLU A 185 -2.01 16.92 -0.66
CA GLU A 185 -3.19 16.11 -0.36
C GLU A 185 -3.39 15.14 -1.51
N GLU A 186 -3.66 13.88 -1.17
CA GLU A 186 -4.30 12.94 -2.07
C GLU A 186 -5.47 12.31 -1.34
N PHE A 187 -6.65 12.30 -1.96
CA PHE A 187 -7.83 11.70 -1.34
C PHE A 187 -8.75 11.01 -2.35
N ARG A 188 -8.96 9.72 -2.11
CA ARG A 188 -9.84 8.85 -2.89
C ARG A 188 -11.24 8.79 -2.30
N GLY A 189 -11.32 8.92 -0.97
CA GLY A 189 -12.56 8.81 -0.21
C GLY A 189 -13.26 7.48 -0.42
N CYS A 190 -14.58 7.49 -0.24
CA CYS A 190 -15.44 6.30 -0.29
C CYS A 190 -15.48 5.60 -1.66
N ARG A 191 -14.73 6.08 -2.67
CA ARG A 191 -14.52 5.35 -3.93
C ARG A 191 -13.73 4.07 -3.72
N VAL A 192 -12.86 4.02 -2.71
CA VAL A 192 -12.20 2.77 -2.32
C VAL A 192 -13.23 1.95 -1.54
N PRO A 193 -13.70 0.82 -2.09
CA PRO A 193 -14.68 -0.02 -1.39
C PRO A 193 -14.04 -0.62 -0.14
N ASN A 194 -14.87 -1.02 0.82
CA ASN A 194 -14.42 -1.72 2.00
C ASN A 194 -15.24 -3.00 2.17
N ILE A 195 -14.59 -4.16 2.12
CA ILE A 195 -15.21 -5.43 2.49
C ILE A 195 -15.04 -5.66 3.99
N ASP A 196 -16.16 -5.70 4.69
CA ASP A 196 -16.16 -6.05 6.10
C ASP A 196 -15.89 -7.55 6.28
N LEU A 197 -15.18 -7.89 7.35
CA LEU A 197 -14.84 -9.26 7.67
C LEU A 197 -15.82 -9.78 8.71
N ASP A 198 -16.47 -10.90 8.43
CA ASP A 198 -17.40 -11.52 9.36
C ASP A 198 -17.02 -12.98 9.54
N SER A 199 -16.23 -13.26 10.58
CA SER A 199 -15.77 -14.61 10.88
C SER A 199 -16.84 -15.54 11.44
N GLU A 200 -17.97 -14.99 11.91
CA GLU A 200 -19.13 -15.78 12.33
C GLU A 200 -19.89 -16.29 11.11
N SER A 201 -20.13 -15.42 10.12
CA SER A 201 -20.83 -15.74 8.88
C SER A 201 -19.94 -16.46 7.86
N HIS A 202 -18.62 -16.19 7.86
CA HIS A 202 -17.66 -16.74 6.92
C HIS A 202 -16.50 -17.47 7.64
N PRO A 203 -16.79 -18.57 8.36
CA PRO A 203 -15.75 -19.38 9.01
C PRO A 203 -14.91 -20.13 7.97
N PRO A 204 -13.73 -20.66 8.36
CA PRO A 204 -12.89 -21.44 7.46
C PRO A 204 -13.61 -22.67 6.89
N THR A 205 -13.47 -22.88 5.59
CA THR A 205 -13.93 -24.04 4.83
C THR A 205 -12.74 -24.73 4.14
N PRO A 206 -12.92 -25.89 3.47
CA PRO A 206 -11.84 -26.51 2.70
C PRO A 206 -11.28 -25.63 1.58
N ASP A 207 -12.10 -24.72 1.05
CA ASP A 207 -11.77 -23.89 -0.13
C ASP A 207 -11.50 -22.42 0.24
N TYR A 208 -11.82 -22.01 1.48
CA TYR A 208 -11.64 -20.65 1.97
C TYR A 208 -11.08 -20.62 3.39
N ALA A 209 -10.08 -19.79 3.66
CA ALA A 209 -9.43 -19.75 4.98
C ALA A 209 -10.24 -19.03 6.08
N GLY A 210 -11.44 -18.53 5.77
CA GLY A 210 -12.32 -17.81 6.70
C GLY A 210 -11.95 -16.35 6.88
N ASP A 211 -12.85 -15.52 7.39
CA ASP A 211 -12.61 -14.05 7.51
C ASP A 211 -11.63 -13.69 8.63
N LYS A 212 -11.52 -14.52 9.68
CA LYS A 212 -10.62 -14.25 10.81
C LYS A 212 -9.16 -14.06 10.37
N ASN A 213 -8.56 -12.90 10.63
CA ASN A 213 -7.21 -12.51 10.18
C ASN A 213 -7.06 -12.40 8.64
N ALA A 214 -8.10 -12.01 7.91
CA ALA A 214 -8.05 -11.81 6.46
C ALA A 214 -7.65 -10.38 6.02
N CYS A 215 -7.20 -9.50 6.93
CA CYS A 215 -6.87 -8.09 6.64
C CYS A 215 -6.07 -7.87 5.34
N ALA A 216 -4.98 -8.60 5.11
CA ALA A 216 -4.19 -8.47 3.89
C ALA A 216 -4.96 -8.84 2.61
N VAL A 217 -5.84 -9.85 2.71
CA VAL A 217 -6.69 -10.31 1.61
C VAL A 217 -7.79 -9.29 1.34
N ALA A 218 -8.44 -8.77 2.40
CA ALA A 218 -9.47 -7.74 2.33
C ALA A 218 -8.93 -6.45 1.74
N SER A 219 -7.79 -5.98 2.24
CA SER A 219 -7.06 -4.83 1.71
C SER A 219 -6.75 -4.99 0.22
N THR A 220 -6.28 -6.18 -0.19
CA THR A 220 -6.02 -6.48 -1.61
C THR A 220 -7.29 -6.53 -2.44
N ALA A 221 -8.39 -7.07 -1.92
CA ALA A 221 -9.66 -7.11 -2.62
C ALA A 221 -10.22 -5.69 -2.82
N ASN A 222 -10.17 -4.85 -1.79
CA ASN A 222 -10.56 -3.44 -1.84
C ASN A 222 -9.77 -2.69 -2.93
N SER A 223 -8.45 -2.88 -2.94
CA SER A 223 -7.52 -2.33 -3.94
C SER A 223 -7.92 -2.69 -5.38
N PHE A 224 -8.10 -3.99 -5.65
CA PHE A 224 -8.44 -4.46 -6.99
C PHE A 224 -9.85 -4.05 -7.45
N MET A 225 -10.81 -3.96 -6.53
CA MET A 225 -12.14 -3.41 -6.84
C MET A 225 -12.06 -1.93 -7.18
N TRP A 226 -11.27 -1.14 -6.43
CA TRP A 226 -11.04 0.26 -6.75
C TRP A 226 -10.37 0.44 -8.12
N LEU A 227 -9.31 -0.34 -8.41
CA LEU A 227 -8.63 -0.32 -9.71
C LEU A 227 -9.58 -0.62 -10.86
N LYS A 228 -10.45 -1.63 -10.69
CA LYS A 228 -11.48 -1.99 -11.66
C LYS A 228 -12.49 -0.86 -11.91
N ASP A 229 -12.86 -0.13 -10.87
CA ASP A 229 -13.83 0.97 -10.97
C ASP A 229 -13.22 2.26 -11.56
N VAL A 230 -11.90 2.44 -11.41
CA VAL A 230 -11.19 3.66 -11.86
C VAL A 230 -10.59 3.51 -13.26
N TYR A 231 -10.16 2.31 -13.65
CA TYR A 231 -9.40 2.07 -14.88
C TYR A 231 -10.13 1.15 -15.85
N ASP A 232 -10.54 1.70 -17.00
CA ASP A 232 -11.30 0.97 -18.04
C ASP A 232 -10.58 -0.27 -18.61
N ASP A 233 -9.25 -0.34 -18.49
CA ASP A 233 -8.43 -1.46 -18.98
C ASP A 233 -8.20 -2.56 -17.93
N ILE A 234 -8.73 -2.38 -16.72
CA ILE A 234 -8.75 -3.37 -15.64
C ILE A 234 -10.19 -3.85 -15.48
N ASP A 235 -10.49 -5.04 -15.98
CA ASP A 235 -11.84 -5.62 -15.90
C ASP A 235 -11.80 -7.11 -15.56
N PHE A 236 -12.69 -7.51 -14.66
CA PHE A 236 -12.94 -8.89 -14.27
C PHE A 236 -14.38 -9.04 -13.75
N ASP A 237 -14.93 -10.24 -13.91
CA ASP A 237 -16.31 -10.59 -13.54
C ASP A 237 -16.33 -11.39 -12.23
N LEU A 238 -15.91 -10.74 -11.14
CA LEU A 238 -15.96 -11.27 -9.78
C LEU A 238 -16.64 -10.24 -8.89
N SER A 239 -17.53 -10.71 -8.00
CA SER A 239 -17.98 -9.88 -6.89
C SER A 239 -16.84 -9.62 -5.90
N HIS A 240 -17.01 -8.61 -5.04
CA HIS A 240 -16.03 -8.28 -4.01
C HIS A 240 -15.70 -9.48 -3.10
N ARG A 241 -16.72 -10.28 -2.72
CA ARG A 241 -16.55 -11.49 -1.91
C ARG A 241 -15.84 -12.61 -2.66
N GLU A 242 -16.22 -12.88 -3.91
CA GLU A 242 -15.55 -13.91 -4.72
C GLU A 242 -14.07 -13.58 -4.94
N LEU A 243 -13.74 -12.30 -5.13
CA LEU A 243 -12.37 -11.82 -5.23
C LEU A 243 -11.58 -12.07 -3.94
N LEU A 244 -12.15 -11.74 -2.78
CA LEU A 244 -11.54 -11.99 -1.48
C LEU A 244 -11.27 -13.50 -1.25
N GLU A 245 -12.24 -14.36 -1.53
CA GLU A 245 -12.07 -15.82 -1.38
C GLU A 245 -10.97 -16.37 -2.30
N LEU A 246 -10.96 -15.92 -3.57
CA LEU A 246 -9.94 -16.29 -4.55
C LEU A 246 -8.55 -15.84 -4.10
N LEU A 247 -8.39 -14.59 -3.70
CA LEU A 247 -7.13 -14.05 -3.18
C LEU A 247 -6.65 -14.82 -1.95
N SER A 248 -7.55 -15.18 -1.03
CA SER A 248 -7.20 -15.99 0.14
C SER A 248 -6.56 -17.33 -0.26
N SER A 249 -7.07 -17.95 -1.32
CA SER A 249 -6.52 -19.19 -1.88
C SER A 249 -5.16 -18.96 -2.55
N LEU A 250 -5.07 -17.93 -3.39
CA LEU A 250 -3.83 -17.58 -4.12
C LEU A 250 -2.68 -17.18 -3.20
N MET A 251 -2.96 -16.54 -2.06
CA MET A 251 -1.95 -16.22 -1.05
C MET A 251 -1.52 -17.45 -0.21
N GLY A 252 -2.16 -18.62 -0.42
CA GLY A 252 -1.86 -19.85 0.32
C GLY A 252 -2.15 -19.71 1.81
N ARG A 253 -3.22 -19.00 2.17
CA ARG A 253 -3.57 -18.68 3.55
C ARG A 253 -4.03 -19.92 4.31
N ALA A 254 -3.48 -20.15 5.49
CA ALA A 254 -3.95 -21.20 6.39
C ALA A 254 -5.27 -20.78 7.07
N PRO A 255 -6.14 -21.72 7.46
CA PRO A 255 -7.39 -21.41 8.16
C PRO A 255 -7.19 -20.43 9.33
N ALA A 256 -8.00 -19.36 9.36
CA ALA A 256 -8.00 -18.30 10.37
C ALA A 256 -6.64 -17.64 10.65
N SER A 257 -5.72 -17.68 9.69
CA SER A 257 -4.35 -17.17 9.84
C SER A 257 -4.10 -15.98 8.93
N GLY A 258 -3.18 -15.10 9.28
CA GLY A 258 -2.71 -14.04 8.37
C GLY A 258 -1.80 -14.56 7.26
N VAL A 259 -1.25 -13.64 6.47
CA VAL A 259 -0.24 -13.93 5.42
C VAL A 259 0.94 -12.97 5.55
N THR A 260 2.11 -13.40 5.08
CA THR A 260 3.28 -12.52 4.96
C THR A 260 3.14 -11.55 3.78
N SER A 261 3.87 -10.43 3.78
CA SER A 261 3.90 -9.51 2.63
C SER A 261 4.32 -10.22 1.34
N ALA A 262 5.23 -11.20 1.40
CA ALA A 262 5.61 -11.96 0.21
C ALA A 262 4.49 -12.88 -0.31
N GLN A 263 3.65 -13.44 0.57
CA GLN A 263 2.46 -14.19 0.17
C GLN A 263 1.40 -13.27 -0.43
N MET A 264 1.16 -12.10 0.19
CA MET A 264 0.24 -11.08 -0.34
C MET A 264 0.66 -10.65 -1.75
N ILE A 265 1.92 -10.23 -1.93
CA ILE A 265 2.46 -9.80 -3.23
C ILE A 265 2.41 -10.94 -4.26
N ARG A 266 2.76 -12.17 -3.88
CA ARG A 266 2.67 -13.31 -4.81
C ARG A 266 1.22 -13.62 -5.21
N GLY A 267 0.28 -13.59 -4.26
CA GLY A 267 -1.13 -13.82 -4.54
C GLY A 267 -1.71 -12.78 -5.50
N LYS A 268 -1.30 -11.51 -5.36
CA LYS A 268 -1.63 -10.44 -6.33
C LYS A 268 -1.13 -10.75 -7.74
N LEU A 269 0.15 -11.12 -7.87
CA LEU A 269 0.74 -11.47 -9.15
C LEU A 269 0.06 -12.70 -9.79
N ASP A 270 -0.27 -13.70 -8.98
CA ASP A 270 -0.98 -14.90 -9.45
C ASP A 270 -2.41 -14.55 -9.93
N LEU A 271 -3.09 -13.61 -9.26
CA LEU A 271 -4.40 -13.11 -9.70
C LEU A 271 -4.29 -12.37 -11.04
N ILE A 272 -3.30 -11.47 -11.16
CA ILE A 272 -3.02 -10.69 -12.37
C ILE A 272 -2.78 -11.65 -13.56
N GLU A 273 -2.00 -12.70 -13.37
CA GLU A 273 -1.76 -13.72 -14.39
C GLU A 273 -3.01 -14.53 -14.73
N MET A 274 -3.75 -14.94 -13.70
CA MET A 274 -4.96 -15.76 -13.85
C MET A 274 -6.03 -15.04 -14.67
N LEU A 275 -6.22 -13.75 -14.39
CA LEU A 275 -7.24 -12.92 -15.02
C LEU A 275 -6.73 -12.16 -16.26
N GLY A 276 -5.41 -12.16 -16.50
CA GLY A 276 -4.80 -11.44 -17.62
C GLY A 276 -4.91 -9.92 -17.48
N LEU A 277 -4.73 -9.41 -16.26
CA LEU A 277 -4.91 -7.98 -15.95
C LEU A 277 -3.67 -7.17 -16.33
N ASN A 278 -3.91 -5.94 -16.80
CA ASN A 278 -2.87 -4.95 -17.04
C ASN A 278 -2.57 -4.18 -15.75
N ILE A 279 -1.98 -4.88 -14.78
CA ILE A 279 -1.53 -4.29 -13.52
C ILE A 279 -0.06 -4.63 -13.30
N ASN A 280 0.72 -3.64 -12.92
CA ASN A 280 2.07 -3.84 -12.42
C ASN A 280 2.12 -3.58 -10.91
N VAL A 281 2.97 -4.36 -10.22
CA VAL A 281 3.08 -4.33 -8.75
C VAL A 281 4.47 -3.85 -8.37
N LYS A 282 4.53 -2.87 -7.47
CA LYS A 282 5.75 -2.34 -6.86
C LYS A 282 5.64 -2.43 -5.35
N PHE A 283 6.77 -2.45 -4.64
CA PHE A 283 6.73 -2.44 -3.18
C PHE A 283 8.00 -1.87 -2.55
N GLN A 284 7.85 -1.34 -1.35
CA GLN A 284 8.93 -1.21 -0.38
C GLN A 284 8.63 -2.09 0.83
N ASN A 285 9.65 -2.76 1.38
CA ASN A 285 9.47 -3.73 2.46
C ASN A 285 10.69 -3.82 3.38
N GLU A 286 10.45 -3.94 4.69
CA GLU A 286 11.47 -4.08 5.74
C GLU A 286 12.27 -5.39 5.62
N PHE A 287 11.62 -6.47 5.17
CA PHE A 287 12.16 -7.84 5.22
C PHE A 287 12.62 -8.37 3.86
N TYR A 288 12.16 -7.77 2.76
CA TYR A 288 12.47 -8.19 1.39
C TYR A 288 13.09 -7.04 0.62
N ASP A 289 14.30 -7.24 0.11
CA ASP A 289 15.07 -6.26 -0.66
C ASP A 289 15.25 -6.65 -2.14
N THR A 290 14.56 -7.69 -2.59
CA THR A 290 14.62 -8.20 -3.96
C THR A 290 13.23 -8.41 -4.52
N ASN A 291 13.11 -8.34 -5.84
CA ASN A 291 11.85 -8.56 -6.55
C ASN A 291 11.18 -9.90 -6.17
N ILE A 292 9.85 -9.89 -6.08
CA ILE A 292 9.05 -11.07 -5.75
C ILE A 292 8.38 -11.58 -7.03
N GLN A 293 8.53 -12.86 -7.32
CA GLN A 293 7.90 -13.50 -8.49
C GLN A 293 6.55 -14.12 -8.11
N SER A 294 5.66 -14.16 -9.11
CA SER A 294 4.48 -15.02 -9.09
C SER A 294 4.86 -16.49 -8.89
N SER A 295 3.87 -17.34 -8.59
CA SER A 295 4.04 -18.78 -8.48
C SER A 295 4.51 -19.42 -9.79
N SER A 296 4.12 -18.86 -10.94
CA SER A 296 4.57 -19.33 -12.26
C SER A 296 5.95 -18.77 -12.67
N GLY A 297 6.35 -17.64 -12.07
CA GLY A 297 7.52 -16.86 -12.46
C GLY A 297 7.32 -15.99 -13.71
N ALA A 298 6.10 -15.89 -14.24
CA ALA A 298 5.80 -15.13 -15.45
C ALA A 298 5.80 -13.62 -15.20
N THR A 299 5.25 -13.20 -14.07
CA THR A 299 5.21 -11.81 -13.62
C THR A 299 6.04 -11.59 -12.36
N VAL A 300 6.44 -10.34 -12.15
CA VAL A 300 7.30 -9.95 -11.05
C VAL A 300 6.82 -8.63 -10.43
N ALA A 301 6.82 -8.56 -9.11
CA ALA A 301 6.69 -7.31 -8.39
C ALA A 301 8.07 -6.68 -8.20
N GLN A 302 8.20 -5.39 -8.49
CA GLN A 302 9.48 -4.68 -8.38
C GLN A 302 9.70 -4.16 -6.97
N CYS A 303 10.85 -4.54 -6.38
CA CYS A 303 11.32 -3.95 -5.14
C CYS A 303 11.85 -2.53 -5.42
N GLN A 304 11.28 -1.54 -4.74
CA GLN A 304 11.65 -0.12 -4.82
C GLN A 304 12.39 0.34 -3.55
N ASN A 305 12.94 -0.58 -2.76
CA ASN A 305 13.70 -0.25 -1.56
C ASN A 305 14.90 0.65 -1.92
N THR A 306 14.90 1.86 -1.34
CA THR A 306 16.06 2.77 -1.34
C THR A 306 16.85 2.69 -0.03
N GLY A 307 16.32 1.96 0.95
CA GLY A 307 16.87 1.74 2.28
C GLY A 307 16.22 0.54 2.97
N PRO A 308 16.44 0.36 4.29
CA PRO A 308 15.93 -0.79 5.04
C PRO A 308 14.44 -0.72 5.39
N TYR A 309 13.78 0.41 5.17
CA TYR A 309 12.37 0.63 5.54
C TYR A 309 11.62 1.34 4.42
N PRO A 310 10.30 1.13 4.31
CA PRO A 310 9.45 1.96 3.48
C PRO A 310 9.54 3.44 3.86
N THR A 311 9.47 4.33 2.87
CA THR A 311 9.57 5.78 3.07
C THR A 311 8.25 6.48 2.79
N TRP A 312 7.99 7.56 3.53
CA TRP A 312 6.81 8.40 3.34
C TRP A 312 6.75 8.95 1.91
N GLU A 313 7.89 9.44 1.42
CA GLU A 313 7.99 10.09 0.11
C GLU A 313 7.66 9.12 -1.03
N TRP A 314 7.91 7.81 -0.85
CA TRP A 314 7.55 6.82 -1.85
C TRP A 314 6.06 6.49 -1.77
N LEU A 315 5.53 6.23 -0.57
CA LEU A 315 4.10 5.99 -0.37
C LEU A 315 3.24 7.13 -0.96
N GLN A 316 3.62 8.38 -0.68
CA GLN A 316 2.90 9.55 -1.16
C GLN A 316 3.00 9.69 -2.69
N ALA A 317 4.19 9.49 -3.26
CA ALA A 317 4.39 9.59 -4.70
C ALA A 317 3.59 8.55 -5.50
N GLU A 318 3.39 7.34 -4.96
CA GLU A 318 2.58 6.30 -5.61
C GLU A 318 1.08 6.68 -5.59
N LEU A 319 0.58 7.25 -4.47
CA LEU A 319 -0.78 7.78 -4.40
C LEU A 319 -1.02 8.93 -5.40
N GLU A 320 -0.09 9.89 -5.48
CA GLU A 320 -0.10 11.03 -6.42
C GLU A 320 -0.03 10.58 -7.89
N ALA A 321 0.64 9.45 -8.15
CA ALA A 321 0.67 8.82 -9.46
C ALA A 321 -0.66 8.12 -9.83
N GLY A 322 -1.65 8.14 -8.93
CA GLY A 322 -2.96 7.52 -9.12
C GLY A 322 -2.97 6.01 -8.86
N GLU A 323 -1.99 5.47 -8.15
CA GLU A 323 -1.79 4.02 -7.99
C GLU A 323 -2.47 3.50 -6.72
N ASP A 324 -3.04 2.30 -6.72
CA ASP A 324 -3.51 1.73 -5.45
C ASP A 324 -2.35 1.52 -4.48
N VAL A 325 -2.55 1.80 -3.19
CA VAL A 325 -1.49 1.66 -2.18
C VAL A 325 -2.03 0.97 -0.94
N GLU A 326 -1.38 -0.11 -0.54
CA GLU A 326 -1.63 -0.77 0.73
C GLU A 326 -0.46 -0.63 1.68
N LEU A 327 -0.79 -0.52 2.97
CA LEU A 327 0.15 -0.35 4.04
C LEU A 327 0.03 -1.53 5.00
N ASN A 328 1.15 -2.21 5.24
CA ASN A 328 1.27 -3.26 6.23
C ASN A 328 2.07 -2.75 7.42
N TYR A 329 1.48 -2.74 8.59
CA TYR A 329 2.15 -2.33 9.83
C TYR A 329 2.15 -3.44 10.87
N ARG A 330 3.12 -3.38 11.78
CA ARG A 330 3.34 -4.40 12.82
C ARG A 330 3.62 -3.80 14.19
N TRP A 331 3.26 -4.52 15.24
CA TRP A 331 3.53 -4.15 16.62
C TRP A 331 3.90 -5.39 17.43
N ILE A 332 4.57 -5.16 18.56
CA ILE A 332 4.83 -6.21 19.54
C ILE A 332 3.74 -6.11 20.59
N ASP A 333 3.07 -7.22 20.84
CA ASP A 333 2.00 -7.33 21.81
C ASP A 333 2.55 -7.47 23.25
N ALA A 334 1.69 -7.44 24.27
CA ALA A 334 2.07 -7.50 25.69
C ALA A 334 2.75 -8.83 26.04
N GLU A 335 2.41 -9.91 25.33
CA GLU A 335 3.09 -11.21 25.43
C GLU A 335 4.41 -11.29 24.64
N GLY A 336 4.74 -10.25 23.87
CA GLY A 336 5.96 -10.18 23.07
C GLY A 336 5.84 -10.84 21.69
N ASN A 337 4.64 -11.17 21.22
CA ASN A 337 4.41 -11.68 19.88
C ASN A 337 4.40 -10.54 18.86
N ASP A 338 4.88 -10.84 17.65
CA ASP A 338 4.82 -9.93 16.50
C ASP A 338 3.43 -10.05 15.84
N ARG A 339 2.69 -8.96 15.86
CA ARG A 339 1.34 -8.84 15.27
C ARG A 339 1.40 -7.90 14.08
N GLY A 340 0.48 -8.07 13.14
CA GLY A 340 0.44 -7.24 11.95
C GLY A 340 -0.98 -6.99 11.47
N HIS A 341 -1.12 -5.93 10.71
CA HIS A 341 -2.37 -5.54 10.06
C HIS A 341 -2.08 -4.90 8.71
N SER A 342 -3.04 -4.99 7.82
CA SER A 342 -2.94 -4.55 6.43
C SER A 342 -4.16 -3.72 6.09
N VAL A 343 -3.93 -2.55 5.52
CA VAL A 343 -4.98 -1.59 5.18
C VAL A 343 -4.75 -0.99 3.80
N VAL A 344 -5.82 -0.61 3.12
CA VAL A 344 -5.75 0.12 1.85
C VAL A 344 -5.80 1.62 2.14
N ILE A 345 -4.83 2.36 1.60
CA ILE A 345 -4.72 3.80 1.80
C ILE A 345 -5.69 4.52 0.86
N THR A 346 -6.49 5.38 1.48
CA THR A 346 -7.51 6.21 0.81
C THR A 346 -7.12 7.67 0.75
N GLY A 347 -6.06 8.07 1.45
CA GLY A 347 -5.48 9.39 1.29
C GLY A 347 -4.25 9.66 2.15
N THR A 348 -3.56 10.73 1.81
CA THR A 348 -2.37 11.24 2.50
C THR A 348 -2.42 12.75 2.61
N GLU A 349 -1.83 13.26 3.68
CA GLU A 349 -1.68 14.70 3.92
C GLU A 349 -0.29 15.02 4.41
N THR A 350 0.28 16.08 3.85
CA THR A 350 1.49 16.72 4.35
C THR A 350 1.22 18.21 4.56
N THR A 351 1.76 18.75 5.66
CA THR A 351 1.76 20.20 5.94
C THR A 351 3.14 20.80 5.78
N PRO A 352 3.25 22.14 5.65
CA PRO A 352 4.54 22.83 5.57
C PRO A 352 5.44 22.56 6.78
N GLY A 353 4.85 22.34 7.97
CA GLY A 353 5.55 21.94 9.18
C GLY A 353 6.09 20.49 9.16
N GLY A 354 5.77 19.72 8.12
CA GLY A 354 6.21 18.33 7.94
C GLY A 354 5.38 17.29 8.69
N ALA A 355 4.23 17.69 9.27
CA ALA A 355 3.28 16.74 9.82
C ALA A 355 2.64 15.93 8.69
N ARG A 356 2.57 14.61 8.90
CA ARG A 356 2.12 13.62 7.91
C ARG A 356 0.94 12.85 8.48
N ARG A 357 -0.08 12.58 7.66
CA ARG A 357 -1.22 11.73 8.04
C ARG A 357 -1.65 10.82 6.90
N ILE A 358 -2.18 9.66 7.25
CA ILE A 358 -2.83 8.74 6.32
C ILE A 358 -4.31 8.61 6.66
N LYS A 359 -5.10 8.35 5.63
CA LYS A 359 -6.48 7.90 5.72
C LYS A 359 -6.60 6.52 5.13
N PHE A 360 -7.27 5.58 5.78
CA PHE A 360 -7.37 4.20 5.28
C PHE A 360 -8.69 3.51 5.63
N LYS A 361 -9.05 2.49 4.83
CA LYS A 361 -10.12 1.55 5.17
C LYS A 361 -9.56 0.44 6.06
N HIS A 362 -10.32 0.03 7.05
CA HIS A 362 -9.93 -1.04 7.97
C HIS A 362 -11.05 -2.06 8.14
N ASP A 363 -10.66 -3.30 8.43
CA ASP A 363 -11.50 -4.48 8.72
C ASP A 363 -11.50 -4.78 10.23
N ILE A 364 -11.74 -3.75 11.05
CA ILE A 364 -11.53 -3.84 12.51
C ILE A 364 -12.55 -4.76 13.18
N ASN A 365 -13.79 -4.72 12.70
CA ASN A 365 -14.84 -5.58 13.17
C ASN A 365 -14.77 -6.89 12.40
N GLN A 366 -14.25 -7.94 13.03
CA GLN A 366 -14.20 -9.29 12.44
C GLN A 366 -15.33 -10.20 12.96
N GLY A 367 -16.20 -9.67 13.82
CA GLY A 367 -17.19 -10.41 14.61
C GLY A 367 -18.64 -10.24 14.15
N GLY A 368 -18.91 -9.45 13.11
CA GLY A 368 -20.25 -9.35 12.53
C GLY A 368 -20.34 -8.26 11.45
N GLU A 369 -21.31 -8.38 10.55
CA GLU A 369 -21.59 -7.37 9.53
C GLU A 369 -21.89 -6.01 10.18
N SER A 370 -20.98 -5.05 10.05
CA SER A 370 -21.23 -3.65 10.36
C SER A 370 -21.41 -2.87 9.06
N SER A 371 -22.65 -2.45 8.78
CA SER A 371 -22.95 -1.58 7.62
C SER A 371 -22.25 -0.22 7.70
N ASP A 372 -21.79 0.16 8.89
CA ASP A 372 -21.31 1.50 9.21
C ASP A 372 -19.84 1.71 8.87
N ASP A 373 -19.06 0.62 8.74
CA ASP A 373 -17.62 0.64 8.43
C ASP A 373 -17.34 0.68 6.92
N GLU A 374 -18.35 0.50 6.05
CA GLU A 374 -18.16 0.56 4.59
C GLU A 374 -17.68 1.94 4.13
N LEU A 375 -18.22 3.00 4.74
CA LEU A 375 -17.93 4.41 4.39
C LEU A 375 -16.86 5.04 5.29
N GLU A 376 -16.47 4.42 6.39
CA GLU A 376 -15.54 5.01 7.34
C GLU A 376 -14.08 4.97 6.84
N HIS A 377 -13.34 6.04 7.08
CA HIS A 377 -11.91 6.17 6.85
C HIS A 377 -11.22 6.51 8.16
N ALA A 378 -10.38 5.62 8.68
CA ALA A 378 -9.56 5.95 9.83
C ALA A 378 -8.46 6.93 9.42
N ASP A 379 -8.27 7.97 10.20
CA ASP A 379 -7.25 9.00 10.07
C ASP A 379 -6.18 8.83 11.15
N GLU A 380 -4.92 8.75 10.73
CA GLU A 380 -3.81 8.44 11.62
C GLU A 380 -2.57 9.26 11.28
N GLY A 381 -1.91 9.81 12.30
CA GLY A 381 -0.65 10.52 12.12
C GLY A 381 0.50 9.56 11.79
N ILE A 382 1.48 10.04 11.02
CA ILE A 382 2.74 9.33 10.79
C ILE A 382 3.90 10.19 11.26
N TYR A 383 4.78 9.60 12.06
CA TYR A 383 6.09 10.19 12.33
C TYR A 383 7.21 9.25 11.87
N ILE A 384 8.38 9.83 11.57
CA ILE A 384 9.58 9.07 11.19
C ILE A 384 10.49 9.01 12.41
N ASP A 385 10.80 7.81 12.89
CA ASP A 385 11.71 7.65 14.03
C ASP A 385 13.19 7.82 13.63
N ASP A 386 14.10 7.84 14.61
CA ASP A 386 15.54 8.03 14.39
C ASP A 386 16.19 6.95 13.50
N TYR A 387 15.50 5.84 13.24
CA TYR A 387 15.96 4.78 12.34
C TYR A 387 15.41 4.94 10.91
N GLY A 388 14.61 5.97 10.66
CA GLY A 388 13.94 6.20 9.38
C GLY A 388 12.67 5.36 9.19
N ARG A 389 12.09 4.80 10.26
CA ARG A 389 10.85 4.01 10.17
C ARG A 389 9.63 4.92 10.30
N MET A 390 8.65 4.73 9.42
CA MET A 390 7.31 5.27 9.63
C MET A 390 6.64 4.56 10.82
N ARG A 391 6.04 5.36 11.70
CA ARG A 391 5.37 4.94 12.93
C ARG A 391 3.95 5.46 13.01
N LEU A 392 3.04 4.62 13.49
CA LEU A 392 1.62 4.92 13.73
C LEU A 392 1.37 5.05 15.24
N PRO A 393 1.38 6.27 15.81
CA PRO A 393 1.32 6.48 17.25
C PRO A 393 0.01 5.97 17.86
N GLY A 394 -1.15 6.19 17.22
CA GLY A 394 -2.45 5.70 17.68
C GLY A 394 -2.71 4.21 17.44
N ARG A 395 -1.70 3.46 16.97
CA ARG A 395 -1.78 2.01 16.72
C ARG A 395 -0.64 1.28 17.44
N ARG A 396 -0.57 1.39 18.78
CA ARG A 396 0.50 0.77 19.61
C ARG A 396 1.91 1.13 19.14
N ASN A 397 2.08 2.34 18.61
CA ASN A 397 3.32 2.78 17.99
C ASN A 397 3.84 1.81 16.90
N ALA A 398 2.93 1.25 16.10
CA ALA A 398 3.23 0.25 15.09
C ALA A 398 4.24 0.77 14.06
N VAL A 399 5.09 -0.12 13.57
CA VAL A 399 6.06 0.13 12.49
C VAL A 399 5.42 -0.20 11.16
N VAL A 400 5.50 0.70 10.19
CA VAL A 400 5.19 0.36 8.80
C VAL A 400 6.29 -0.54 8.25
N SER A 401 5.93 -1.79 7.99
CA SER A 401 6.83 -2.85 7.53
C SER A 401 6.82 -3.03 6.02
N SER A 402 5.71 -2.67 5.36
CA SER A 402 5.59 -2.76 3.90
C SER A 402 4.63 -1.72 3.37
N VAL A 403 4.96 -1.19 2.20
CA VAL A 403 4.05 -0.44 1.34
C VAL A 403 4.02 -1.17 -0.01
N VAL A 404 2.84 -1.54 -0.48
CA VAL A 404 2.63 -2.24 -1.75
C VAL A 404 1.81 -1.31 -2.64
N SER A 405 2.18 -1.20 -3.91
CA SER A 405 1.52 -0.33 -4.87
C SER A 405 1.15 -1.09 -6.14
N GLU A 406 -0.07 -0.87 -6.63
CA GLU A 406 -0.59 -1.35 -7.90
C GLU A 406 -0.85 -0.21 -8.87
N SER A 407 -0.24 -0.29 -10.05
CA SER A 407 -0.41 0.72 -11.08
C SER A 407 -1.04 0.09 -12.33
N PRO A 408 -1.93 0.79 -13.04
CA PRO A 408 -2.39 0.35 -14.36
C PRO A 408 -1.19 0.24 -15.32
N GLY A 409 -1.18 -0.80 -16.13
CA GLY A 409 -0.17 -1.05 -17.15
C GLY A 409 0.32 -2.49 -17.18
N GLU A 410 1.00 -2.85 -18.27
CA GLU A 410 1.49 -4.21 -18.51
C GLU A 410 2.29 -4.76 -17.30
N PRO A 411 1.99 -5.99 -16.84
CA PRO A 411 2.73 -6.60 -15.75
C PRO A 411 4.22 -6.67 -16.06
N PHE A 412 5.06 -6.42 -15.05
CA PHE A 412 6.50 -6.63 -15.24
C PHE A 412 6.76 -8.12 -15.47
N LEU A 413 7.49 -8.42 -16.54
CA LEU A 413 7.80 -9.80 -16.89
C LEU A 413 8.99 -10.31 -16.08
N GLY A 414 8.84 -11.50 -15.51
CA GLY A 414 9.95 -12.24 -14.93
C GLY A 414 10.97 -12.68 -15.99
N ILE A 415 12.21 -12.96 -15.55
CA ILE A 415 13.24 -13.61 -16.40
C ILE A 415 12.97 -15.13 -16.50
N GLY A 416 11.92 -15.64 -15.85
CA GLY A 416 11.46 -17.02 -16.05
C GLY A 416 11.03 -17.22 -17.50
N ASP A 417 11.39 -18.36 -18.10
CA ASP A 417 10.90 -18.80 -19.41
C ASP A 417 9.38 -19.12 -19.33
N ALA A 418 8.55 -18.12 -19.04
CA ALA A 418 7.09 -18.23 -18.98
C ALA A 418 6.42 -18.12 -20.34
N GLY A 419 7.20 -18.25 -21.43
CA GLY A 419 6.60 -18.62 -22.70
C GLY A 419 5.90 -19.96 -22.51
N LYS A 420 4.63 -20.04 -22.93
CA LYS A 420 3.86 -21.30 -23.06
C LYS A 420 4.83 -22.40 -23.51
N LEU A 421 5.16 -23.34 -22.61
CA LEU A 421 6.12 -24.39 -22.91
C LEU A 421 5.66 -25.00 -24.24
N PRO A 422 6.51 -24.99 -25.28
CA PRO A 422 6.04 -25.45 -26.57
C PRO A 422 5.60 -26.91 -26.40
N ASP A 423 4.37 -27.24 -26.79
CA ASP A 423 3.76 -28.59 -26.70
C ASP A 423 4.64 -29.70 -27.33
N ARG A 424 5.66 -29.27 -28.06
CA ARG A 424 6.70 -30.04 -28.74
C ARG A 424 7.94 -29.16 -28.86
N PHE A 425 9.12 -29.69 -28.53
CA PHE A 425 10.38 -29.02 -28.87
C PHE A 425 10.46 -28.84 -30.38
N ALA A 426 10.22 -27.62 -30.85
CA ALA A 426 10.32 -27.26 -32.25
C ALA A 426 11.28 -26.07 -32.35
N ILE A 427 12.51 -26.35 -32.79
CA ILE A 427 13.43 -25.32 -33.24
C ILE A 427 13.07 -25.00 -34.69
N SER A 428 12.56 -23.80 -34.94
CA SER A 428 12.46 -23.24 -36.30
C SER A 428 13.48 -22.12 -36.44
N THR A 429 14.55 -22.38 -37.16
CA THR A 429 15.54 -21.37 -37.54
C THR A 429 15.21 -20.90 -38.95
N TYR A 430 14.76 -19.66 -39.07
CA TYR A 430 14.58 -19.00 -40.37
C TYR A 430 15.35 -17.67 -40.41
N PRO A 431 16.25 -17.49 -41.40
CA PRO A 431 16.66 -18.49 -42.38
C PRO A 431 17.61 -19.56 -41.77
N ASN A 432 17.39 -20.82 -42.19
CA ASN A 432 18.21 -22.06 -42.11
C ASN A 432 19.54 -22.02 -41.29
N PRO A 433 19.77 -22.95 -40.32
CA PRO A 433 20.90 -22.90 -39.38
C PRO A 433 22.22 -23.49 -39.93
N PHE A 434 22.30 -23.81 -41.22
CA PHE A 434 23.54 -24.35 -41.81
C PHE A 434 24.57 -23.27 -42.21
N ASN A 435 24.36 -22.02 -41.79
CA ASN A 435 25.37 -20.98 -41.91
C ASN A 435 26.04 -20.82 -40.54
N SER A 436 27.35 -21.10 -40.47
CA SER A 436 28.21 -20.88 -39.30
C SER A 436 28.45 -19.39 -39.00
N ALA A 437 27.54 -18.51 -39.41
CA ALA A 437 27.70 -17.07 -39.36
C ALA A 437 26.39 -16.38 -38.99
N VAL A 438 26.47 -15.44 -38.06
CA VAL A 438 25.38 -14.58 -37.60
C VAL A 438 25.55 -13.20 -38.21
N THR A 439 24.51 -12.68 -38.85
CA THR A 439 24.48 -11.27 -39.29
C THR A 439 23.92 -10.40 -38.18
N ILE A 440 24.71 -9.46 -37.69
CA ILE A 440 24.36 -8.47 -36.69
C ILE A 440 24.12 -7.15 -37.42
N THR A 441 22.90 -6.65 -37.39
CA THR A 441 22.53 -5.37 -38.01
C THR A 441 22.27 -4.34 -36.91
N ILE A 442 22.78 -3.13 -37.09
CA ILE A 442 22.60 -2.04 -36.13
C ILE A 442 21.88 -0.89 -36.83
N ASP A 443 20.62 -0.70 -36.43
CA ASP A 443 19.76 0.36 -36.94
C ASP A 443 20.00 1.69 -36.19
N GLY A 444 19.65 2.80 -36.83
CA GLY A 444 19.71 4.14 -36.20
C GLY A 444 21.10 4.80 -36.15
N VAL A 445 22.17 4.10 -36.48
CA VAL A 445 23.55 4.62 -36.50
C VAL A 445 24.08 4.81 -37.92
N GLY A 446 24.86 5.87 -38.17
CA GLY A 446 25.52 6.10 -39.46
C GLY A 446 24.92 7.20 -40.35
N ALA A 447 24.28 8.21 -39.78
CA ALA A 447 24.03 9.46 -40.49
C ALA A 447 25.31 10.32 -40.47
N ARG A 448 26.18 10.15 -41.49
CA ARG A 448 27.35 11.00 -41.82
C ARG A 448 28.20 11.49 -40.61
N HIS A 449 29.34 10.84 -40.40
CA HIS A 449 30.52 11.31 -39.65
C HIS A 449 30.67 10.88 -38.17
N GLU A 450 29.90 9.91 -37.70
CA GLU A 450 30.11 9.32 -36.38
C GLU A 450 31.17 8.20 -36.42
N LEU A 451 32.02 8.15 -35.38
CA LEU A 451 33.16 7.22 -35.22
C LEU A 451 32.71 5.75 -35.29
N PRO A 452 33.64 4.81 -35.55
CA PRO A 452 33.29 3.40 -35.72
C PRO A 452 32.52 2.84 -34.52
N ILE A 453 31.43 2.14 -34.82
CA ILE A 453 30.72 1.31 -33.85
C ILE A 453 31.68 0.21 -33.38
N GLN A 454 31.65 -0.15 -32.10
CA GLN A 454 32.36 -1.32 -31.60
C GLN A 454 31.35 -2.41 -31.29
N VAL A 455 31.56 -3.62 -31.81
CA VAL A 455 30.71 -4.78 -31.50
C VAL A 455 31.53 -5.81 -30.75
N GLU A 456 31.18 -6.08 -29.51
CA GLU A 456 31.83 -7.05 -28.63
C GLU A 456 30.86 -8.20 -28.36
N ILE A 457 31.37 -9.42 -28.35
CA ILE A 457 30.58 -10.62 -28.08
C ILE A 457 31.13 -11.27 -26.82
N TYR A 458 30.26 -11.59 -25.89
CA TYR A 458 30.58 -12.15 -24.58
C TYR A 458 29.98 -13.54 -24.42
N ASP A 459 30.66 -14.42 -23.68
CA ASP A 459 30.02 -15.59 -23.10
C ASP A 459 29.21 -15.22 -21.84
N VAL A 460 28.43 -16.17 -21.32
CA VAL A 460 27.60 -15.98 -20.11
C VAL A 460 28.40 -15.66 -18.85
N SER A 461 29.71 -15.91 -18.85
CA SER A 461 30.61 -15.55 -17.75
C SER A 461 31.16 -14.12 -17.88
N GLY A 462 30.72 -13.37 -18.90
CA GLY A 462 31.16 -11.99 -19.14
C GLY A 462 32.55 -11.87 -19.78
N ARG A 463 33.11 -12.96 -20.33
CA ARG A 463 34.38 -12.91 -21.06
C ARG A 463 34.13 -12.59 -22.53
N ILE A 464 34.88 -11.63 -23.07
CA ILE A 464 34.86 -11.30 -24.51
C ILE A 464 35.39 -12.50 -25.31
N VAL A 465 34.57 -13.01 -26.22
CA VAL A 465 34.92 -14.08 -27.15
C VAL A 465 35.22 -13.55 -28.56
N GLU A 466 34.73 -12.37 -28.92
CA GLU A 466 35.03 -11.71 -30.21
C GLU A 466 34.90 -10.19 -30.07
N ASN A 467 35.73 -9.43 -30.81
CA ASN A 467 35.64 -7.98 -30.90
C ASN A 467 35.74 -7.53 -32.36
N ILE A 468 34.60 -7.17 -32.94
CA ILE A 468 34.47 -6.74 -34.32
C ILE A 468 34.63 -5.22 -34.38
N SER A 469 35.83 -4.78 -34.77
CA SER A 469 36.15 -3.36 -34.95
C SER A 469 35.79 -2.87 -36.35
N VAL A 470 35.09 -1.73 -36.44
CA VAL A 470 34.67 -1.15 -37.71
C VAL A 470 35.79 -0.28 -38.28
N GLY A 471 36.28 -0.60 -39.48
CA GLY A 471 37.21 0.27 -40.21
C GLY A 471 38.48 -0.36 -40.77
N GLU A 472 38.81 -1.61 -40.42
CA GLU A 472 39.87 -2.35 -41.11
C GLU A 472 39.29 -3.14 -42.28
N GLY A 473 38.81 -2.42 -43.30
CA GLY A 473 38.61 -3.05 -44.60
C GLY A 473 39.95 -3.62 -45.08
N PRO A 474 40.02 -4.86 -45.61
CA PRO A 474 41.24 -5.38 -46.18
C PRO A 474 41.73 -4.41 -47.25
N ARG A 475 42.97 -3.94 -47.11
CA ARG A 475 43.65 -3.22 -48.19
C ARG A 475 43.56 -4.09 -49.44
N ALA A 476 42.99 -3.52 -50.49
CA ALA A 476 42.84 -4.18 -51.76
C ALA A 476 44.21 -4.69 -52.26
N PHE A 477 44.28 -6.01 -52.46
CA PHE A 477 45.28 -6.79 -53.20
C PHE A 477 46.69 -6.98 -52.59
N PRO A 478 47.15 -8.23 -52.41
CA PRO A 478 48.49 -8.61 -52.85
C PRO A 478 48.46 -8.76 -54.38
N LEU A 479 49.13 -7.86 -55.08
CA LEU A 479 49.77 -8.20 -56.35
C LEU A 479 50.86 -9.22 -55.99
N ASP A 480 50.56 -10.51 -56.14
CA ASP A 480 51.46 -11.58 -56.60
C ASP A 480 50.90 -12.94 -56.16
N GLY A 481 50.54 -13.75 -57.15
CA GLY A 481 49.67 -14.92 -57.01
C GLY A 481 50.28 -16.09 -56.26
N ASN A 482 49.67 -16.44 -55.13
CA ASN A 482 49.67 -17.81 -54.61
C ASN A 482 48.28 -18.15 -54.05
N SER A 483 47.52 -18.94 -54.81
CA SER A 483 46.16 -19.38 -54.52
C SER A 483 46.10 -20.72 -53.78
N GLU A 484 46.92 -20.89 -52.75
CA GLU A 484 46.90 -22.09 -51.90
C GLU A 484 46.89 -21.69 -50.43
N ASN A 485 45.78 -21.11 -49.99
CA ASN A 485 45.24 -21.28 -48.64
C ASN A 485 43.81 -20.73 -48.64
N GLY A 486 42.85 -21.61 -48.41
CA GLY A 486 41.44 -21.27 -48.33
C GLY A 486 41.19 -20.31 -47.18
N SER A 487 40.85 -19.06 -47.50
CA SER A 487 40.17 -18.16 -46.59
C SER A 487 39.17 -17.36 -47.41
N ALA A 488 37.90 -17.54 -47.07
CA ALA A 488 36.78 -16.83 -47.64
C ALA A 488 36.83 -15.35 -47.22
N GLN A 489 37.71 -14.54 -47.83
CA GLN A 489 37.72 -13.10 -47.64
C GLN A 489 37.14 -12.42 -48.88
N GLY A 490 35.84 -12.20 -48.83
CA GLY A 490 35.17 -11.32 -49.76
C GLY A 490 33.82 -10.86 -49.21
N ARG A 491 33.78 -9.66 -48.65
CA ARG A 491 32.85 -8.56 -49.02
C ARG A 491 32.90 -7.43 -47.98
N SER A 492 32.91 -6.19 -48.49
CA SER A 492 32.76 -4.98 -47.69
C SER A 492 31.35 -4.93 -47.14
N LEU A 493 31.22 -5.19 -45.84
CA LEU A 493 30.00 -4.90 -45.10
C LEU A 493 29.94 -3.39 -44.84
N THR A 494 28.73 -2.84 -44.84
CA THR A 494 28.50 -1.42 -44.52
C THR A 494 28.88 -1.14 -43.07
N THR A 495 28.90 0.12 -42.63
CA THR A 495 29.09 0.48 -41.21
C THR A 495 27.94 0.01 -40.29
N ARG A 496 26.98 -0.79 -40.79
CA ARG A 496 25.76 -1.19 -40.08
C ARG A 496 25.56 -2.70 -39.99
N GLU A 497 26.27 -3.49 -40.81
CA GLU A 497 26.13 -4.94 -40.86
C GLU A 497 27.45 -5.60 -40.47
N PHE A 498 27.40 -6.53 -39.54
CA PHE A 498 28.56 -7.29 -39.07
C PHE A 498 28.26 -8.77 -39.22
N ILE A 499 29.23 -9.53 -39.71
CA ILE A 499 29.12 -10.98 -39.77
C ILE A 499 30.02 -11.54 -38.68
N TRP A 500 29.42 -12.17 -37.68
CA TRP A 500 30.13 -12.95 -36.69
C TRP A 500 30.16 -14.41 -37.13
N GLN A 501 31.36 -14.96 -37.35
CA GLN A 501 31.58 -16.37 -37.65
C GLN A 501 32.35 -16.98 -36.47
N PRO A 502 31.68 -17.70 -35.55
CA PRO A 502 32.33 -18.29 -34.39
C PRO A 502 33.50 -19.20 -34.77
N ASP A 503 34.57 -19.18 -33.97
CA ASP A 503 35.66 -20.14 -34.07
C ASP A 503 35.13 -21.57 -33.90
N GLU A 504 35.72 -22.55 -34.60
CA GLU A 504 35.33 -23.96 -34.50
C GLU A 504 35.43 -24.51 -33.07
N ASN A 505 36.29 -23.92 -32.23
CA ASN A 505 36.50 -24.28 -30.84
C ASN A 505 35.51 -23.61 -29.87
N LEU A 506 34.72 -22.64 -30.34
CA LEU A 506 33.69 -22.01 -29.52
C LEU A 506 32.55 -23.02 -29.30
N PRO A 507 32.18 -23.34 -28.04
CA PRO A 507 31.13 -24.32 -27.77
C PRO A 507 29.75 -23.78 -28.17
N SER A 508 28.78 -24.68 -28.38
CA SER A 508 27.37 -24.27 -28.45
C SER A 508 26.96 -23.61 -27.13
N GLY A 509 26.16 -22.55 -27.18
CA GLY A 509 25.77 -21.82 -25.99
C GLY A 509 25.07 -20.49 -26.24
N VAL A 510 24.82 -19.77 -25.15
CA VAL A 510 24.27 -18.41 -25.16
C VAL A 510 25.41 -17.41 -25.13
N TYR A 511 25.32 -16.39 -25.97
CA TYR A 511 26.27 -15.29 -26.08
C TYR A 511 25.55 -13.95 -26.00
N LEU A 512 26.24 -12.93 -25.52
CA LEU A 512 25.72 -11.56 -25.42
C LEU A 512 26.49 -10.68 -26.40
N VAL A 513 25.80 -10.07 -27.35
CA VAL A 513 26.38 -9.09 -28.28
C VAL A 513 26.13 -7.71 -27.72
N ARG A 514 27.18 -6.91 -27.55
CA ARG A 514 27.13 -5.50 -27.15
C ARG A 514 27.64 -4.63 -28.29
N ALA A 515 26.83 -3.69 -28.72
CA ALA A 515 27.22 -2.64 -29.65
C ALA A 515 27.40 -1.32 -28.89
N THR A 516 28.49 -0.60 -29.16
CA THR A 516 28.79 0.70 -28.56
C THR A 516 28.97 1.73 -29.68
N ALA A 517 28.13 2.77 -29.69
CA ALA A 517 28.22 3.89 -30.63
C ALA A 517 29.19 4.98 -30.12
N SER A 518 29.58 5.90 -31.00
CA SER A 518 30.56 6.95 -30.73
C SER A 518 30.18 7.94 -29.62
N GLY A 519 28.92 7.94 -29.17
CA GLY A 519 28.42 8.72 -28.04
C GLY A 519 28.35 7.97 -26.71
N GLY A 520 28.90 6.75 -26.62
CA GLY A 520 28.81 5.90 -25.42
C GLY A 520 27.46 5.21 -25.24
N GLN A 521 26.51 5.41 -26.16
CA GLN A 521 25.27 4.65 -26.20
C GLN A 521 25.59 3.19 -26.49
N THR A 522 25.00 2.29 -25.70
CA THR A 522 25.19 0.84 -25.84
C THR A 522 23.85 0.15 -26.09
N ALA A 523 23.88 -0.93 -26.87
CA ALA A 523 22.77 -1.84 -27.06
C ALA A 523 23.27 -3.28 -26.87
N ALA A 524 22.50 -4.12 -26.19
CA ALA A 524 22.85 -5.52 -25.96
C ALA A 524 21.75 -6.47 -26.46
N ARG A 525 22.14 -7.62 -27.04
CA ARG A 525 21.22 -8.68 -27.47
C ARG A 525 21.78 -10.07 -27.15
N ARG A 526 20.88 -10.99 -26.80
CA ARG A 526 21.17 -12.42 -26.62
C ARG A 526 21.21 -13.12 -27.98
N VAL A 527 22.25 -13.91 -28.22
CA VAL A 527 22.41 -14.80 -29.39
C VAL A 527 22.61 -16.23 -28.91
N VAL A 528 22.00 -17.19 -29.60
CA VAL A 528 22.17 -18.62 -29.31
C VAL A 528 22.95 -19.24 -30.46
N TYR A 529 24.11 -19.81 -30.15
CA TYR A 529 24.95 -20.54 -31.10
C TYR A 529 24.77 -22.05 -30.89
N LEU A 530 24.44 -22.76 -31.96
CA LEU A 530 24.24 -24.21 -31.97
C LEU A 530 25.16 -24.81 -33.04
N LYS A 531 26.12 -25.61 -32.62
CA LYS A 531 27.01 -26.41 -33.47
C LYS A 531 26.42 -27.78 -33.81
#